data_AF-A0A1A8D5T4-F1
#
_entry.id   AF-A0A1A8D5T4-F1
#
_cell.length_a   1.000
_cell.length_b   1.000
_cell.length_c   1.000
_cell.angle_alpha   90.00
_cell.angle_beta   90.00
_cell.angle_gamma   90.00
#
_symmetry.space_group_name_H-M   'P 1'
#
loop_
_entity.id
_entity.type
_entity.pdbx_description
1 polymer ?
#
loop_
_entity_poly.entity_id
_entity_poly.type
_entity_poly.pdbx_seq_one_letter_code
_entity_poly.pdbx_strand_id
1 'polypeptide(L)'
;QKTVGAGLPAPGPRSCLVAGQHRISRPLLLLAAVTAASEMGIRVSFFTPTQIQSLPVFLQKSGPSLSPESLKRITFSYPRTLEELLQQVAGLHESPTPPALIIVDRLEDFLSGSAGSGHVGLHSAERLSAAHLSALLCDTSAFLTHVLQQQGSSPCRLIASFLSKEDSQLDSRDSS
;
A
#
# COMPACT_ATOMS: atom_id res chain seq x y z
N GLN A 1 37.85 -22.88 -20.32
CA GLN A 1 37.27 -22.33 -19.08
C GLN A 1 36.22 -21.32 -19.47
N LYS A 2 34.96 -21.54 -19.07
CA LYS A 2 33.81 -20.67 -19.38
C LYS A 2 33.58 -19.76 -18.16
N THR A 3 33.85 -18.47 -18.31
CA THR A 3 33.54 -17.44 -17.32
C THR A 3 32.02 -17.30 -17.21
N VAL A 4 31.46 -17.77 -16.11
CA VAL A 4 30.08 -17.49 -15.72
C VAL A 4 30.07 -16.07 -15.16
N GLY A 5 29.56 -15.12 -15.95
CA GLY A 5 29.27 -13.78 -15.45
C GLY A 5 28.19 -13.88 -14.38
N ALA A 6 28.53 -13.51 -13.15
CA ALA A 6 27.57 -13.34 -12.07
C ALA A 6 26.66 -12.15 -12.44
N GLY A 7 25.52 -12.44 -13.05
CA GLY A 7 24.45 -11.47 -13.20
C GLY A 7 24.05 -10.98 -11.81
N LEU A 8 24.06 -9.66 -11.61
CA LEU A 8 23.48 -9.04 -10.42
C LEU A 8 22.07 -9.61 -10.22
N PRO A 9 21.68 -10.00 -8.98
CA PRO A 9 20.32 -10.44 -8.73
C PRO A 9 19.37 -9.36 -9.23
N ALA A 10 18.37 -9.73 -10.03
CA ALA A 10 17.35 -8.81 -10.49
C ALA A 10 16.81 -8.05 -9.26
N PRO A 11 16.67 -6.72 -9.32
CA PRO A 11 16.20 -5.96 -8.17
C PRO A 11 14.88 -6.57 -7.70
N GLY A 12 14.87 -7.06 -6.45
CA GLY A 12 13.71 -7.71 -5.86
C GLY A 12 12.49 -6.78 -5.80
N PRO A 13 11.34 -7.30 -5.33
CA PRO A 13 10.12 -6.52 -5.16
C PRO A 13 10.44 -5.21 -4.43
N ARG A 14 10.09 -4.08 -5.05
CA ARG A 14 10.33 -2.76 -4.47
C ARG A 14 9.16 -2.41 -3.57
N SER A 15 9.40 -2.53 -2.26
CA SER A 15 8.46 -2.11 -1.21
C SER A 15 8.93 -0.81 -0.58
N CYS A 16 7.99 0.08 -0.27
CA CYS A 16 8.25 1.35 0.38
C CYS A 16 7.32 1.51 1.58
N LEU A 17 7.88 1.89 2.74
CA LEU A 17 7.12 2.29 3.92
C LEU A 17 7.25 3.81 4.08
N VAL A 18 6.13 4.52 4.07
CA VAL A 18 6.02 5.95 4.32
C VAL A 18 5.68 6.14 5.79
N ALA A 19 6.71 6.44 6.59
CA ALA A 19 6.53 6.75 8.00
C ALA A 19 6.24 8.24 8.20
N GLY A 20 5.19 8.57 8.96
CA GLY A 20 4.89 9.95 9.36
C GLY A 20 3.41 10.32 9.33
N GLN A 21 3.14 11.60 9.58
CA GLN A 21 1.78 12.15 9.78
C GLN A 21 0.84 11.87 8.60
N HIS A 22 -0.41 11.49 8.93
CA HIS A 22 -1.48 11.21 7.95
C HIS A 22 -1.80 12.39 7.04
N ARG A 23 -1.65 13.62 7.56
CA ARG A 23 -1.87 14.85 6.80
C ARG A 23 -0.97 14.96 5.58
N ILE A 24 0.21 14.34 5.62
CA ILE A 24 1.19 14.35 4.53
C ILE A 24 1.17 13.03 3.76
N SER A 25 1.15 11.90 4.47
CA SER A 25 1.21 10.58 3.84
C SER A 25 0.00 10.30 2.95
N ARG A 26 -1.23 10.63 3.38
CA ARG A 26 -2.42 10.32 2.58
C ARG A 26 -2.47 11.07 1.24
N PRO A 27 -2.23 12.40 1.19
CA PRO A 27 -2.13 13.09 -0.11
C PRO A 27 -1.00 12.57 -1.00
N LEU A 28 0.14 12.17 -0.42
CA LEU A 28 1.26 11.59 -1.15
C LEU A 28 0.89 10.21 -1.75
N LEU A 29 0.23 9.35 -0.97
CA LEU A 29 -0.25 8.05 -1.44
C LEU A 29 -1.28 8.19 -2.57
N LEU A 30 -2.20 9.16 -2.45
CA LEU A 30 -3.17 9.46 -3.51
C LEU A 30 -2.49 9.99 -4.78
N LEU A 31 -1.47 10.84 -4.64
CA LEU A 31 -0.64 11.27 -5.77
C LEU A 31 0.04 10.08 -6.44
N ALA A 32 0.67 9.19 -5.67
CA ALA A 32 1.30 7.99 -6.20
C ALA A 32 0.31 7.09 -6.97
N ALA A 33 -0.88 6.89 -6.42
CA ALA A 33 -1.95 6.13 -7.07
C ALA A 33 -2.39 6.78 -8.39
N VAL A 34 -2.62 8.08 -8.38
CA VAL A 34 -3.04 8.86 -9.54
C VAL A 34 -1.97 8.85 -10.62
N THR A 35 -0.71 9.11 -10.29
CA THR A 35 0.41 9.10 -11.23
C THR A 35 0.59 7.70 -11.84
N ALA A 36 0.52 6.65 -11.03
CA ALA A 36 0.59 5.28 -11.53
C ALA A 36 -0.54 4.95 -12.52
N ALA A 37 -1.77 5.39 -12.21
CA ALA A 37 -2.93 5.12 -13.05
C ALA A 37 -2.97 5.97 -14.33
N SER A 38 -2.63 7.26 -14.25
CA SER A 38 -2.77 8.22 -15.36
C SER A 38 -1.55 8.29 -16.26
N GLU A 39 -0.34 8.35 -15.68
CA GLU A 39 0.89 8.55 -16.45
C GLU A 39 1.53 7.22 -16.84
N MET A 40 1.49 6.22 -15.94
CA MET A 40 2.06 4.89 -16.22
C MET A 40 1.05 3.90 -16.78
N GLY A 41 -0.25 4.22 -16.73
CA GLY A 41 -1.32 3.36 -17.26
C GLY A 41 -1.49 2.04 -16.51
N ILE A 42 -0.91 1.89 -15.31
CA ILE A 42 -0.95 0.65 -14.53
C ILE A 42 -2.10 0.62 -13.55
N ARG A 43 -2.52 -0.58 -13.15
CA ARG A 43 -3.61 -0.79 -12.17
C ARG A 43 -3.09 -0.69 -10.74
N VAL A 44 -3.89 -0.06 -9.89
CA VAL A 44 -3.58 0.21 -8.49
C VAL A 44 -4.67 -0.39 -7.60
N SER A 45 -4.29 -1.14 -6.58
CA SER A 45 -5.19 -1.50 -5.47
C SER A 45 -4.84 -0.63 -4.26
N PHE A 46 -5.78 0.18 -3.82
CA PHE A 46 -5.61 1.14 -2.73
C PHE A 46 -6.49 0.73 -1.54
N PHE A 47 -5.87 0.30 -0.45
CA PHE A 47 -6.53 -0.07 0.79
C PHE A 47 -6.41 1.06 1.80
N THR A 48 -7.51 1.44 2.44
CA THR A 48 -7.50 2.45 3.52
C THR A 48 -8.67 2.22 4.47
N PRO A 49 -8.51 2.40 5.79
CA PRO A 49 -9.61 2.22 6.73
C PRO A 49 -10.68 3.32 6.63
N THR A 50 -10.45 4.38 5.84
CA THR A 50 -11.33 5.56 5.76
C THR A 50 -11.74 5.89 4.34
N GLN A 51 -13.00 6.31 4.16
CA GLN A 51 -13.50 6.65 2.83
C GLN A 51 -12.80 7.89 2.26
N ILE A 52 -12.42 7.83 0.99
CA ILE A 52 -11.90 8.97 0.25
C ILE A 52 -13.08 9.71 -0.38
N GLN A 53 -13.37 10.91 0.12
CA GLN A 53 -14.50 11.71 -0.38
C GLN A 53 -14.12 12.56 -1.59
N SER A 54 -12.86 12.97 -1.68
CA SER A 54 -12.35 13.78 -2.78
C SER A 54 -10.84 13.56 -2.95
N LEU A 55 -10.36 13.77 -4.17
CA LEU A 55 -8.92 13.86 -4.43
C LEU A 55 -8.40 15.21 -3.93
N PRO A 56 -7.18 15.27 -3.35
CA PRO A 56 -6.56 16.53 -2.97
C PRO A 56 -6.58 17.58 -4.08
N VAL A 57 -6.77 18.85 -3.71
CA VAL A 57 -6.95 19.99 -4.66
C VAL A 57 -5.80 20.11 -5.67
N PHE A 58 -4.57 19.80 -5.26
CA PHE A 58 -3.42 19.83 -6.16
C PHE A 58 -3.50 18.75 -7.25
N LEU A 59 -4.10 17.59 -6.96
CA LEU A 59 -4.39 16.56 -7.97
C LEU A 59 -5.46 17.08 -8.93
N GLN A 60 -6.54 17.68 -8.43
CA GLN A 60 -7.60 18.22 -9.29
C GLN A 60 -7.09 19.28 -10.29
N LYS A 61 -6.03 20.01 -9.95
CA LYS A 61 -5.39 21.02 -10.82
C LYS A 61 -4.35 20.44 -11.77
N SER A 62 -4.00 19.17 -11.64
CA SER A 62 -2.98 18.47 -12.45
C SER A 62 -3.51 18.07 -13.83
N GLY A 63 -3.98 19.04 -14.61
CA GLY A 63 -4.13 18.97 -16.08
C GLY A 63 -4.91 17.79 -16.71
N PRO A 64 -4.83 17.63 -18.04
CA PRO A 64 -5.63 16.65 -18.81
C PRO A 64 -5.24 15.18 -18.59
N SER A 65 -4.25 14.85 -17.74
CA SER A 65 -3.84 13.46 -17.46
C SER A 65 -4.83 12.73 -16.56
N LEU A 66 -5.56 13.45 -15.72
CA LEU A 66 -6.61 12.93 -14.85
C LEU A 66 -7.93 12.72 -15.61
N SER A 67 -7.91 11.84 -16.60
CA SER A 67 -9.15 11.39 -17.24
C SER A 67 -9.93 10.44 -16.32
N PRO A 68 -11.27 10.42 -16.38
CA PRO A 68 -12.08 9.42 -15.69
C PRO A 68 -11.65 7.98 -16.01
N GLU A 69 -11.20 7.73 -17.25
CA GLU A 69 -10.66 6.45 -17.73
C GLU A 69 -9.40 6.03 -16.99
N SER A 70 -8.54 6.98 -16.64
CA SER A 70 -7.34 6.71 -15.85
C SER A 70 -7.69 6.35 -14.42
N LEU A 71 -8.63 7.07 -13.80
CA LEU A 71 -9.08 6.77 -12.44
C LEU A 71 -9.76 5.40 -12.29
N LYS A 72 -10.40 4.88 -13.35
CA LYS A 72 -10.93 3.50 -13.37
C LYS A 72 -9.86 2.41 -13.18
N ARG A 73 -8.57 2.74 -13.32
CA ARG A 73 -7.46 1.82 -13.04
C ARG A 73 -7.12 1.72 -11.54
N ILE A 74 -7.71 2.58 -10.70
CA ILE A 74 -7.53 2.56 -9.26
C ILE A 74 -8.75 1.91 -8.61
N THR A 75 -8.54 0.79 -7.93
CA THR A 75 -9.55 0.15 -7.10
C THR A 75 -9.34 0.59 -5.66
N PHE A 76 -10.31 1.33 -5.10
CA PHE A 76 -10.32 1.70 -3.69
C PHE A 76 -11.08 0.67 -2.87
N SER A 77 -10.45 0.17 -1.82
CA SER A 77 -11.01 -0.80 -0.88
C SER A 77 -10.91 -0.25 0.55
N TYR A 78 -11.96 -0.48 1.33
CA TYR A 78 -12.14 0.14 2.63
C TYR A 78 -12.27 -0.89 3.77
N PRO A 79 -11.27 -1.76 3.98
CA PRO A 79 -11.33 -2.75 5.06
C PRO A 79 -11.39 -2.02 6.41
N ARG A 80 -12.24 -2.51 7.31
CA ARG A 80 -12.42 -1.97 8.66
C ARG A 80 -11.63 -2.75 9.71
N THR A 81 -11.23 -3.97 9.39
CA THR A 81 -10.45 -4.83 10.28
C THR A 81 -9.23 -5.40 9.58
N LEU A 82 -8.29 -5.93 10.37
CA LEU A 82 -7.12 -6.63 9.85
C LEU A 82 -7.53 -7.84 9.02
N GLU A 83 -8.52 -8.60 9.46
CA GLU A 83 -9.01 -9.80 8.77
C GLU A 83 -9.59 -9.45 7.39
N GLU A 84 -10.34 -8.36 7.29
CA GLU A 84 -10.85 -7.86 6.01
C GLU A 84 -9.71 -7.46 5.08
N LEU A 85 -8.69 -6.75 5.61
CA LEU A 85 -7.51 -6.39 4.83
C LEU A 85 -6.75 -7.64 4.34
N LEU A 86 -6.50 -8.61 5.21
CA LEU A 86 -5.84 -9.86 4.87
C LEU A 86 -6.61 -10.62 3.79
N GLN A 87 -7.94 -10.74 3.93
CA GLN A 87 -8.78 -11.42 2.96
C GLN A 87 -8.76 -10.73 1.59
N GLN A 88 -8.81 -9.39 1.56
CA GLN A 88 -8.78 -8.63 0.31
C GLN A 88 -7.41 -8.67 -0.36
N VAL A 89 -6.32 -8.58 0.42
CA VAL A 89 -4.94 -8.71 -0.11
C VAL A 89 -4.71 -10.11 -0.65
N ALA A 90 -5.17 -11.14 0.07
CA ALA A 90 -5.13 -12.52 -0.42
C ALA A 90 -5.88 -12.61 -1.75
N GLY A 91 -7.13 -12.15 -1.82
CA GLY A 91 -7.96 -12.23 -3.05
C GLY A 91 -7.39 -11.55 -4.30
N LEU A 92 -6.35 -10.71 -4.18
CA LEU A 92 -5.68 -10.13 -5.36
C LEU A 92 -5.08 -11.20 -6.30
N HIS A 93 -4.76 -12.39 -5.79
CA HIS A 93 -4.23 -13.48 -6.63
C HIS A 93 -5.26 -14.03 -7.63
N GLU A 94 -6.55 -13.85 -7.35
CA GLU A 94 -7.67 -14.31 -8.18
C GLU A 94 -8.12 -13.24 -9.18
N SER A 95 -7.54 -12.03 -9.12
CA SER A 95 -7.95 -10.93 -9.98
C SER A 95 -7.65 -11.24 -11.45
N PRO A 96 -8.64 -11.19 -12.36
CA PRO A 96 -8.40 -11.37 -13.79
C PRO A 96 -7.52 -10.26 -14.36
N THR A 97 -7.45 -9.11 -13.69
CA THR A 97 -6.60 -7.99 -14.05
C THR A 97 -5.69 -7.62 -12.88
N PRO A 98 -4.49 -8.21 -12.79
CA PRO A 98 -3.61 -8.03 -11.63
C PRO A 98 -3.16 -6.57 -11.47
N PRO A 99 -3.16 -6.01 -10.24
CA PRO A 99 -2.58 -4.69 -9.99
C PRO A 99 -1.06 -4.76 -10.04
N ALA A 100 -0.43 -3.71 -10.57
CA ALA A 100 1.03 -3.55 -10.54
C ALA A 100 1.50 -2.61 -9.42
N LEU A 101 0.57 -2.06 -8.65
CA LEU A 101 0.84 -1.27 -7.45
C LEU A 101 -0.21 -1.58 -6.38
N ILE A 102 0.27 -1.97 -5.20
CA ILE A 102 -0.53 -2.11 -3.98
C ILE A 102 -0.19 -0.93 -3.07
N ILE A 103 -1.21 -0.25 -2.57
CA ILE A 103 -1.08 0.81 -1.59
C ILE A 103 -1.89 0.45 -0.34
N VAL A 104 -1.28 0.50 0.83
CA VAL A 104 -1.96 0.31 2.12
C VAL A 104 -1.79 1.55 2.97
N ASP A 105 -2.86 2.29 3.16
CA ASP A 105 -2.88 3.51 3.98
C ASP A 105 -3.23 3.17 5.44
N ARG A 106 -2.53 3.79 6.39
CA ARG A 106 -2.76 3.72 7.84
C ARG A 106 -2.64 2.31 8.41
N LEU A 107 -1.49 1.67 8.20
CA LEU A 107 -1.23 0.32 8.71
C LEU A 107 -1.45 0.21 10.23
N GLU A 108 -1.11 1.25 10.99
CA GLU A 108 -1.27 1.28 12.44
C GLU A 108 -2.71 1.08 12.90
N ASP A 109 -3.71 1.48 12.11
CA ASP A 109 -5.13 1.26 12.44
C ASP A 109 -5.54 -0.20 12.37
N PHE A 110 -4.92 -0.98 11.48
CA PHE A 110 -5.18 -2.42 11.37
C PHE A 110 -4.42 -3.22 12.42
N LEU A 111 -3.26 -2.72 12.85
CA LEU A 111 -2.38 -3.41 13.79
C LEU A 111 -2.74 -3.11 15.25
N SER A 112 -3.18 -1.89 15.54
CA SER A 112 -3.64 -1.47 16.85
C SER A 112 -5.08 -1.95 17.04
N GLY A 113 -5.27 -3.23 17.33
CA GLY A 113 -6.60 -3.81 17.55
C GLY A 113 -7.44 -2.95 18.51
N SER A 114 -8.77 -2.96 18.33
CA SER A 114 -9.79 -2.22 19.10
C SER A 114 -9.86 -2.57 20.61
N ALA A 115 -8.77 -3.03 21.23
CA ALA A 115 -8.70 -3.42 22.63
C ALA A 115 -8.12 -2.28 23.47
N GLY A 116 -8.99 -1.67 24.29
CA GLY A 116 -8.57 -0.80 25.37
C GLY A 116 -7.65 -1.53 26.37
N SER A 117 -6.67 -0.79 26.89
CA SER A 117 -6.00 -0.99 28.19
C SER A 117 -5.59 -2.43 28.55
N GLY A 118 -4.32 -2.78 28.31
CA GLY A 118 -3.71 -3.97 28.91
C GLY A 118 -2.23 -4.14 28.55
N HIS A 119 -1.35 -3.50 29.31
CA HIS A 119 0.11 -3.64 29.17
C HIS A 119 0.55 -5.09 29.41
N VAL A 120 1.57 -5.52 28.65
CA VAL A 120 2.37 -6.78 28.73
C VAL A 120 2.05 -7.89 27.71
N GLY A 121 0.83 -8.03 27.19
CA GLY A 121 0.50 -9.04 26.14
C GLY A 121 0.34 -8.51 24.70
N LEU A 122 -0.02 -7.23 24.57
CA LEU A 122 -0.46 -6.61 23.32
C LEU A 122 0.65 -6.51 22.26
N HIS A 123 1.89 -6.24 22.68
CA HIS A 123 3.03 -6.09 21.78
C HIS A 123 3.45 -7.38 21.07
N SER A 124 3.09 -8.55 21.58
CA SER A 124 3.35 -9.80 20.88
C SER A 124 2.33 -10.04 19.78
N ALA A 125 1.05 -9.78 20.06
CA ALA A 125 -0.03 -9.93 19.07
C ALA A 125 0.10 -8.90 17.94
N GLU A 126 0.36 -7.61 18.25
CA GLU A 126 0.62 -6.56 17.25
C GLU A 126 1.79 -6.96 16.32
N ARG A 127 2.88 -7.50 16.88
CA ARG A 127 4.04 -7.96 16.09
C ARG A 127 3.71 -9.16 15.21
N LEU A 128 2.95 -10.13 15.71
CA LEU A 128 2.51 -11.28 14.92
C LEU A 128 1.58 -10.83 13.78
N SER A 129 0.64 -9.92 14.05
CA SER A 129 -0.23 -9.31 13.04
C SER A 129 0.57 -8.54 11.99
N ALA A 130 1.55 -7.74 12.41
CA ALA A 130 2.43 -7.00 11.51
C ALA A 130 3.28 -7.94 10.64
N ALA A 131 3.85 -8.99 11.24
CA ALA A 131 4.61 -10.00 10.52
C ALA A 131 3.73 -10.75 9.51
N HIS A 132 2.52 -11.15 9.91
CA HIS A 132 1.57 -11.85 9.05
C HIS A 132 1.14 -10.97 7.86
N LEU A 133 0.74 -9.72 8.12
CA LEU A 133 0.35 -8.78 7.07
C LEU A 133 1.54 -8.46 6.13
N SER A 134 2.73 -8.24 6.69
CA SER A 134 3.93 -7.98 5.89
C SER A 134 4.29 -9.17 5.00
N ALA A 135 4.26 -10.39 5.54
CA ALA A 135 4.51 -11.61 4.79
C ALA A 135 3.50 -11.77 3.65
N LEU A 136 2.20 -11.63 3.96
CA LEU A 136 1.14 -11.73 2.95
C LEU A 136 1.30 -10.67 1.84
N LEU A 137 1.58 -9.41 2.20
CA LEU A 137 1.79 -8.34 1.20
C LEU A 137 3.01 -8.63 0.31
N CYS A 138 4.11 -9.13 0.90
CA CYS A 138 5.30 -9.50 0.14
C CYS A 138 5.04 -10.69 -0.79
N ASP A 139 4.37 -11.73 -0.29
CA ASP A 139 4.04 -12.93 -1.06
C ASP A 139 3.08 -12.61 -2.21
N THR A 140 2.02 -11.84 -1.94
CA THR A 140 1.09 -11.35 -2.98
C THR A 140 1.83 -10.49 -4.01
N SER A 141 2.71 -9.58 -3.59
CA SER A 141 3.49 -8.75 -4.52
C SER A 141 4.45 -9.58 -5.38
N ALA A 142 5.08 -10.61 -4.82
CA ALA A 142 5.93 -11.53 -5.56
C ALA A 142 5.14 -12.36 -6.57
N PHE A 143 3.97 -12.89 -6.18
CA PHE A 143 3.06 -13.60 -7.08
C PHE A 143 2.62 -12.70 -8.24
N LEU A 144 2.12 -11.50 -7.94
CA LEU A 144 1.67 -10.55 -8.96
C LEU A 144 2.80 -10.13 -9.88
N THR A 145 4.03 -9.98 -9.36
CA THR A 145 5.22 -9.70 -10.17
C THR A 145 5.44 -10.80 -11.21
N HIS A 146 5.38 -12.06 -10.81
CA HIS A 146 5.53 -13.18 -11.73
C HIS A 146 4.42 -13.19 -12.79
N VAL A 147 3.16 -12.99 -12.41
CA VAL A 147 2.03 -12.92 -13.35
C VAL A 147 2.19 -11.76 -14.34
N LEU A 148 2.58 -10.58 -13.86
CA LEU A 148 2.77 -9.38 -14.69
C LEU A 148 3.94 -9.53 -15.67
N GLN A 149 5.03 -10.17 -15.24
CA GLN A 149 6.19 -10.44 -16.10
C GLN A 149 5.85 -11.38 -17.25
N GLN A 150 5.01 -12.39 -17.01
CA GLN A 150 4.51 -13.26 -18.08
C GLN A 150 3.66 -12.51 -19.12
N GLN A 151 3.04 -11.39 -18.70
CA GLN A 151 2.27 -10.51 -19.57
C GLN A 151 3.12 -9.38 -20.20
N GLY A 152 4.44 -9.37 -19.99
CA GLY A 152 5.34 -8.33 -20.48
C GLY A 152 5.18 -6.97 -19.77
N SER A 153 4.57 -6.95 -18.57
CA SER A 153 4.31 -5.75 -17.78
C SER A 153 5.40 -5.52 -16.71
N SER A 154 5.39 -4.32 -16.12
CA SER A 154 6.29 -3.96 -15.02
C SER A 154 6.00 -4.78 -13.75
N PRO A 155 7.02 -5.05 -12.89
CA PRO A 155 6.82 -5.78 -11.64
C PRO A 155 5.85 -5.06 -10.69
N CYS A 156 5.19 -5.84 -9.83
CA CYS A 156 4.31 -5.28 -8.81
C CYS A 156 5.14 -4.54 -7.75
N ARG A 157 4.62 -3.41 -7.28
CA ARG A 157 5.21 -2.59 -6.22
C ARG A 157 4.27 -2.48 -5.03
N LEU A 158 4.84 -2.22 -3.86
CA LEU A 158 4.09 -2.03 -2.62
C LEU A 158 4.47 -0.70 -1.99
N ILE A 159 3.47 0.09 -1.60
CA ILE A 159 3.65 1.27 -0.75
C ILE A 159 2.72 1.12 0.44
N ALA A 160 3.21 1.35 1.65
CA ALA A 160 2.36 1.41 2.83
C ALA A 160 2.65 2.67 3.65
N SER A 161 1.64 3.27 4.28
CA SER A 161 1.85 4.32 5.29
C SER A 161 1.71 3.75 6.70
N PHE A 162 2.52 4.28 7.59
CA PHE A 162 2.52 3.93 9.01
C PHE A 162 2.81 5.16 9.86
N LEU A 163 2.07 5.35 10.94
CA LEU A 163 2.35 6.36 11.96
C LEU A 163 2.73 5.68 13.27
N SER A 164 3.94 5.96 13.77
CA SER A 164 4.39 5.40 15.05
C SER A 164 3.69 6.07 16.24
N LYS A 165 3.64 5.36 17.37
CA LYS A 165 3.07 5.88 18.62
C LYS A 165 3.84 7.13 19.09
N GLU A 166 5.14 7.19 18.87
CA GLU A 166 5.99 8.34 19.19
C GLU A 166 5.68 9.57 18.31
N ASP A 167 5.45 9.35 17.02
CA ASP A 167 5.14 10.40 16.05
C ASP A 167 3.72 10.95 16.21
N SER A 168 2.78 10.11 16.65
CA SER A 168 1.40 10.55 16.92
C SER A 168 1.29 11.51 18.12
N GLN A 169 2.18 11.39 19.11
CA GLN A 169 2.21 12.30 20.26
C GLN A 169 2.69 13.71 19.87
N LEU A 170 3.61 13.81 18.90
CA LEU A 170 4.05 15.09 18.35
C LEU A 170 2.90 15.81 17.62
N ASP A 171 2.09 15.06 16.86
CA ASP A 171 0.93 15.61 16.12
C ASP A 171 -0.16 16.20 17.05
N SER A 172 -0.33 15.62 18.24
CA SER A 172 -1.27 16.11 19.25
C SER A 172 -0.85 17.43 19.91
N ARG A 173 0.47 17.68 20.01
CA ARG A 173 1.02 18.89 20.64
C ARG A 173 1.00 20.10 19.71
N ASP A 174 1.20 19.89 18.41
CA ASP A 174 1.15 20.97 17.41
C ASP A 174 -0.28 21.37 17.01
N SER A 175 -1.27 20.58 17.44
CA SER A 175 -2.70 20.85 17.23
C SER A 175 -3.38 21.55 18.43
N SER A 176 -2.61 21.89 19.48
CA SER A 176 -3.09 22.54 20.73
C SER A 176 -2.77 24.03 20.79
#